data_AF-S9V8L6-F1
#
_entry.id   AF-S9V8L6-F1
#
_cell.length_a   1.000
_cell.length_b   1.000
_cell.length_c   1.000
_cell.angle_alpha   90.00
_cell.angle_beta   90.00
_cell.angle_gamma   90.00
#
_symmetry.space_group_name_H-M   'P 1'
#
loop_
_entity.id
_entity.type
_entity.pdbx_description
1 polymer ?
#
loop_
_entity_poly.entity_id
_entity_poly.type
_entity_poly.pdbx_seq_one_letter_code
_entity_poly.pdbx_strand_id
1 'polypeptide(L)'
;MATQRFGNRAKRIWHRQMEAGLAPRLRVLAGLLLGGSAEQQSVQELADELAAYMKDSFGNPVRLDYGTGHELHFFIVMVICLQCLGDDGGALVLPSPPPAAEAAALSEGSLPSHYLRERARHVPAPADIALPGPVAPTAMAARCDLRQQFVFFVFEQGYLRLMRRLQRHYCLEPAGSHGVWGLDDYHHIPYILGAAQLIGREQPHTLRLHREPPATADAIDEVHEEAILTKHICERPKVLQHKGRYLYFDMVDWILTNKIGPFHEHSNMLYNISGVAYWEKIYGGMLKMYAAEVLAKFNVTQHLLFGRHLPWNTKKVE
;
A
#
# COMPACT_ATOMS: atom_id res chain seq x y z
N MET A 1 -35.11 -7.24 24.28
CA MET A 1 -33.86 -7.80 23.69
C MET A 1 -32.88 -6.65 23.56
N ALA A 2 -31.70 -6.72 24.18
CA ALA A 2 -30.69 -5.68 24.01
C ALA A 2 -30.26 -5.63 22.54
N THR A 3 -30.45 -4.49 21.89
CA THR A 3 -29.97 -4.24 20.52
C THR A 3 -28.45 -4.36 20.53
N GLN A 4 -27.92 -5.33 19.80
CA GLN A 4 -26.46 -5.54 19.69
C GLN A 4 -25.83 -4.26 19.11
N ARG A 5 -25.04 -3.55 19.93
CA ARG A 5 -24.42 -2.26 19.56
C ARG A 5 -23.29 -2.39 18.53
N PHE A 6 -22.62 -3.55 18.46
CA PHE A 6 -21.45 -3.78 17.62
C PHE A 6 -21.46 -5.17 16.96
N GLY A 7 -20.97 -5.25 15.73
CA GLY A 7 -20.85 -6.50 14.96
C GLY A 7 -22.20 -7.10 14.54
N ASN A 8 -22.59 -6.89 13.29
CA ASN A 8 -23.76 -7.54 12.72
C ASN A 8 -23.46 -9.02 12.40
N ARG A 9 -24.21 -9.95 13.02
CA ARG A 9 -24.06 -11.40 12.82
C ARG A 9 -24.28 -11.86 11.38
N ALA A 10 -24.96 -11.07 10.54
CA ALA A 10 -25.08 -11.34 9.11
C ALA A 10 -23.71 -11.46 8.40
N LYS A 11 -22.64 -10.88 8.95
CA LYS A 11 -21.27 -11.09 8.47
C LYS A 11 -20.85 -12.55 8.45
N ARG A 12 -21.34 -13.37 9.39
CA ARG A 12 -21.05 -14.82 9.44
C ARG A 12 -21.65 -15.55 8.24
N ILE A 13 -22.84 -15.13 7.83
CA ILE A 13 -23.53 -15.68 6.66
C ILE A 13 -22.76 -15.28 5.40
N TRP A 14 -22.42 -13.99 5.27
CA TRP A 14 -21.62 -13.47 4.16
C TRP A 14 -20.28 -14.18 4.03
N HIS A 15 -19.55 -14.33 5.14
CA HIS A 15 -18.22 -14.95 5.15
C HIS A 15 -18.30 -16.43 4.74
N ARG A 16 -19.29 -17.18 5.25
CA ARG A 16 -19.54 -18.57 4.83
C ARG A 16 -19.84 -18.69 3.33
N GLN A 17 -20.67 -17.78 2.79
CA GLN A 17 -21.00 -17.78 1.36
C GLN A 17 -19.80 -17.42 0.49
N MET A 18 -18.99 -16.45 0.93
CA MET A 18 -17.75 -16.07 0.28
C MET A 18 -16.77 -17.24 0.25
N GLU A 19 -16.53 -17.89 1.40
CA GLU A 19 -15.62 -19.03 1.54
C GLU A 19 -16.04 -20.22 0.68
N ALA A 20 -17.33 -20.58 0.69
CA ALA A 20 -17.87 -21.65 -0.17
C ALA A 20 -17.67 -21.37 -1.67
N GLY A 21 -17.54 -20.10 -2.04
CA GLY A 21 -17.31 -19.66 -3.40
C GLY A 21 -15.85 -19.47 -3.80
N LEU A 22 -14.88 -19.55 -2.88
CA LEU A 22 -13.49 -19.20 -3.16
C LEU A 22 -12.81 -20.20 -4.09
N ALA A 23 -12.84 -21.49 -3.74
CA ALA A 23 -12.08 -22.53 -4.44
C ALA A 23 -12.27 -22.52 -5.98
N PRO A 24 -13.50 -22.54 -6.55
CA PRO A 24 -13.66 -22.51 -8.00
C PRO A 24 -13.19 -21.19 -8.63
N ARG A 25 -13.34 -20.05 -7.94
CA ARG A 25 -12.91 -18.75 -8.44
C ARG A 25 -11.39 -18.62 -8.48
N LEU A 26 -10.72 -19.12 -7.44
CA LEU A 26 -9.26 -19.06 -7.38
C LEU A 26 -8.59 -20.09 -8.28
N ARG A 27 -9.26 -21.20 -8.59
CA ARG A 27 -8.80 -22.11 -9.67
C ARG A 27 -8.80 -21.42 -11.04
N VAL A 28 -9.85 -20.66 -11.34
CA VAL A 28 -9.90 -19.86 -12.59
C VAL A 28 -8.80 -18.80 -12.59
N LEU A 29 -8.63 -18.06 -11.48
CA LEU A 29 -7.57 -17.05 -11.37
C LEU A 29 -6.18 -17.67 -11.53
N ALA A 30 -5.89 -18.78 -10.84
CA ALA A 30 -4.60 -19.47 -10.94
C ALA A 30 -4.31 -19.95 -12.37
N GLY A 31 -5.33 -20.46 -13.08
CA GLY A 31 -5.19 -20.83 -14.49
C GLY A 31 -4.88 -19.64 -15.40
N LEU A 32 -5.49 -18.47 -15.14
CA LEU A 32 -5.19 -17.23 -15.86
C LEU A 32 -3.78 -16.72 -15.57
N LEU A 33 -3.31 -16.85 -14.33
CA LEU A 33 -1.99 -16.40 -13.89
C LEU A 33 -0.85 -17.28 -14.43
N LEU A 34 -1.03 -18.60 -14.45
CA LEU A 34 0.00 -19.55 -14.93
C LEU A 34 -0.05 -19.78 -16.45
N GLY A 35 -1.16 -19.43 -17.10
CA GLY A 35 -1.36 -19.58 -18.55
C GLY A 35 -1.89 -20.96 -18.97
N GLY A 36 -2.30 -21.06 -20.24
CA GLY A 36 -3.04 -22.23 -20.76
C GLY A 36 -2.25 -23.54 -20.88
N SER A 37 -0.92 -23.51 -20.73
CA SER A 37 -0.05 -24.69 -20.75
C SER A 37 0.33 -25.20 -19.36
N ALA A 38 -0.17 -24.56 -18.29
CA ALA A 38 0.16 -24.93 -16.93
C ALA A 38 -0.41 -26.31 -16.54
N GLU A 39 0.38 -27.08 -15.80
CA GLU A 39 -0.07 -28.36 -15.27
C GLU A 39 -1.23 -28.18 -14.29
N GLN A 40 -2.22 -29.07 -14.37
CA GLN A 40 -3.42 -29.02 -13.54
C GLN A 40 -3.11 -29.05 -12.03
N GLN A 41 -2.02 -29.74 -11.65
CA GLN A 41 -1.55 -29.77 -10.27
C GLN A 41 -1.01 -28.41 -9.82
N SER A 42 -0.18 -27.75 -10.64
CA SER A 42 0.36 -26.40 -10.33
C SER A 42 -0.75 -25.36 -10.19
N VAL A 43 -1.77 -25.44 -11.06
CA VAL A 43 -2.96 -24.57 -10.97
C VAL A 43 -3.72 -24.81 -9.66
N GLN A 44 -3.87 -26.07 -9.25
CA GLN A 44 -4.53 -26.41 -7.99
C GLN A 44 -3.74 -25.92 -6.78
N GLU A 45 -2.43 -26.15 -6.74
CA GLU A 45 -1.55 -25.71 -5.65
C GLU A 45 -1.58 -24.19 -5.46
N LEU A 46 -1.48 -23.42 -6.55
CA LEU A 46 -1.58 -21.96 -6.49
C LEU A 46 -2.99 -21.51 -6.03
N ALA A 47 -4.04 -22.15 -6.53
CA ALA A 47 -5.41 -21.82 -6.14
C ALA A 47 -5.65 -22.05 -4.63
N ASP A 48 -5.12 -23.14 -4.08
CA ASP A 48 -5.23 -23.47 -2.67
C ASP A 48 -4.44 -22.48 -1.79
N GLU A 49 -3.22 -22.11 -2.20
CA GLU A 49 -2.43 -21.09 -1.51
C GLU A 49 -3.12 -19.72 -1.53
N LEU A 50 -3.62 -19.27 -2.69
CA LEU A 50 -4.37 -18.02 -2.79
C LEU A 50 -5.66 -18.06 -1.94
N ALA A 51 -6.34 -19.21 -1.86
CA ALA A 51 -7.55 -19.38 -1.06
C ALA A 51 -7.29 -19.20 0.43
N ALA A 52 -6.15 -19.71 0.90
CA ALA A 52 -5.74 -19.61 2.28
C ALA A 52 -5.60 -18.14 2.72
N TYR A 53 -4.96 -17.29 1.92
CA TYR A 53 -4.85 -15.86 2.21
C TYR A 53 -6.16 -15.10 1.96
N MET A 54 -6.86 -15.39 0.86
CA MET A 54 -8.08 -14.67 0.47
C MET A 54 -9.21 -14.83 1.51
N LYS A 55 -9.34 -16.03 2.12
CA LYS A 55 -10.34 -16.30 3.15
C LYS A 55 -10.23 -15.36 4.36
N ASP A 56 -9.01 -15.05 4.77
CA ASP A 56 -8.71 -14.20 5.91
C ASP A 56 -8.44 -12.73 5.53
N SER A 57 -8.65 -12.35 4.27
CA SER A 57 -8.48 -10.97 3.79
C SER A 57 -9.59 -10.01 4.23
N PHE A 58 -10.72 -10.53 4.74
CA PHE A 58 -11.98 -9.79 4.92
C PHE A 58 -12.51 -9.79 6.36
N GLY A 59 -11.61 -9.88 7.34
CA GLY A 59 -11.95 -9.80 8.77
C GLY A 59 -12.41 -11.11 9.37
N ASN A 60 -12.46 -11.20 10.71
CA ASN A 60 -12.82 -12.43 11.41
C ASN A 60 -14.34 -12.61 11.56
N PRO A 61 -14.93 -13.77 11.18
CA PRO A 61 -16.39 -13.95 11.24
C PRO A 61 -16.94 -14.21 12.65
N VAL A 62 -16.09 -14.67 13.57
CA VAL A 62 -16.49 -14.95 14.95
C VAL A 62 -16.46 -13.66 15.76
N ARG A 63 -15.32 -12.95 15.71
CA ARG A 63 -15.09 -11.70 16.42
C ARG A 63 -15.78 -10.49 15.79
N LEU A 64 -16.15 -10.59 14.51
CA LEU A 64 -16.81 -9.51 13.76
C LEU A 64 -15.93 -8.25 13.67
N ASP A 65 -14.62 -8.47 13.51
CA ASP A 65 -13.60 -7.42 13.43
C ASP A 65 -12.84 -7.46 12.09
N TYR A 66 -12.12 -6.37 11.81
CA TYR A 66 -11.20 -6.24 10.67
C TYR A 66 -10.05 -5.32 11.06
N GLY A 67 -8.86 -5.52 10.49
CA GLY A 67 -7.70 -4.67 10.77
C GLY A 67 -6.52 -4.97 9.84
N THR A 68 -5.37 -4.39 10.13
CA THR A 68 -4.17 -4.41 9.27
C THR A 68 -3.61 -5.81 8.99
N GLY A 69 -3.83 -6.77 9.89
CA GLY A 69 -3.48 -8.18 9.64
C GLY A 69 -4.30 -8.79 8.50
N HIS A 70 -5.59 -8.47 8.39
CA HIS A 70 -6.44 -8.91 7.29
C HIS A 70 -6.10 -8.17 5.98
N GLU A 71 -5.75 -6.89 6.07
CA GLU A 71 -5.21 -6.13 4.94
C GLU A 71 -3.92 -6.76 4.39
N LEU A 72 -3.01 -7.20 5.28
CA LEU A 72 -1.77 -7.87 4.89
C LEU A 72 -2.04 -9.18 4.12
N HIS A 73 -3.04 -9.97 4.51
CA HIS A 73 -3.41 -11.19 3.77
C HIS A 73 -3.80 -10.86 2.31
N PHE A 74 -4.59 -9.81 2.10
CA PHE A 74 -4.96 -9.40 0.74
C PHE A 74 -3.75 -8.86 -0.04
N PHE A 75 -2.88 -8.12 0.64
CA PHE A 75 -1.65 -7.62 0.03
C PHE A 75 -0.73 -8.76 -0.41
N ILE A 76 -0.65 -9.84 0.36
CA ILE A 76 0.11 -11.05 -0.03
C ILE A 76 -0.50 -11.70 -1.27
N VAL A 77 -1.83 -11.80 -1.37
CA VAL A 77 -2.48 -12.26 -2.61
C VAL A 77 -2.06 -11.42 -3.81
N MET A 78 -2.03 -10.09 -3.67
CA MET A 78 -1.57 -9.21 -4.75
C MET A 78 -0.11 -9.47 -5.13
N VAL A 79 0.77 -9.63 -4.14
CA VAL A 79 2.19 -9.91 -4.36
C VAL A 79 2.38 -11.25 -5.08
N ILE A 80 1.66 -12.31 -4.68
CA ILE A 80 1.70 -13.61 -5.35
C ILE A 80 1.25 -13.47 -6.80
N CYS A 81 0.13 -12.78 -7.06
CA CYS A 81 -0.36 -12.55 -8.42
C CYS A 81 0.66 -11.77 -9.27
N LEU A 82 1.30 -10.73 -8.70
CA LEU A 82 2.36 -9.97 -9.37
C LEU A 82 3.57 -10.87 -9.70
N GLN A 83 4.00 -11.71 -8.77
CA GLN A 83 5.07 -12.69 -8.99
C GLN A 83 4.74 -13.68 -10.11
N CYS A 84 3.52 -14.21 -10.15
CA CYS A 84 3.07 -15.08 -11.25
C CYS A 84 3.09 -14.36 -12.61
N LEU A 85 2.89 -13.05 -12.62
CA LEU A 85 2.94 -12.21 -13.82
C LEU A 85 4.35 -11.67 -14.13
N GLY A 86 5.39 -12.16 -13.44
CA GLY A 86 6.79 -11.84 -13.74
C GLY A 86 7.34 -10.61 -13.01
N ASP A 87 6.64 -10.11 -11.99
CA ASP A 87 7.15 -9.09 -11.08
C ASP A 87 7.77 -9.73 -9.83
N ASP A 88 9.09 -9.79 -9.81
CA ASP A 88 9.91 -10.36 -8.74
C ASP A 88 9.97 -9.51 -7.45
N GLY A 89 9.25 -8.39 -7.39
CA GLY A 89 9.18 -7.53 -6.20
C GLY A 89 10.43 -6.67 -5.99
N GLY A 90 11.33 -6.59 -6.96
CA GLY A 90 12.52 -5.75 -6.91
C GLY A 90 12.24 -4.24 -6.93
N ALA A 91 13.22 -3.46 -6.47
CA ALA A 91 13.23 -2.01 -6.68
C ALA A 91 13.40 -1.71 -8.18
N LEU A 92 12.43 -1.00 -8.77
CA LEU A 92 12.53 -0.51 -10.15
C LEU A 92 13.31 0.81 -10.10
N VAL A 93 14.64 0.73 -10.22
CA VAL A 93 15.50 1.92 -10.24
C VAL A 93 15.47 2.49 -11.66
N LEU A 94 14.99 3.72 -11.81
CA LEU A 94 15.21 4.48 -13.04
C LEU A 94 16.72 4.60 -13.27
N PRO A 95 17.24 4.46 -14.51
CA PRO A 95 18.59 4.94 -14.78
C PRO A 95 18.62 6.40 -14.34
N SER A 96 19.50 6.72 -13.39
CA SER A 96 19.73 8.12 -13.03
C SER A 96 20.03 8.84 -14.34
N PRO A 97 19.38 9.98 -14.66
CA PRO A 97 19.99 10.88 -15.63
C PRO A 97 21.41 11.13 -15.12
N PRO A 98 22.44 11.04 -15.98
CA PRO A 98 23.82 11.21 -15.54
C PRO A 98 23.87 12.50 -14.72
N PRO A 99 24.35 12.47 -13.48
CA PRO A 99 24.42 13.67 -12.68
C PRO A 99 25.20 14.71 -13.48
N ALA A 100 24.72 15.94 -13.55
CA ALA A 100 25.41 17.05 -14.23
C ALA A 100 26.87 17.26 -13.74
N ALA A 101 27.26 16.60 -12.64
CA ALA A 101 28.60 16.53 -12.09
C ALA A 101 29.56 15.54 -12.79
N GLU A 102 29.07 14.54 -13.53
CA GLU A 102 29.94 13.60 -14.29
C GLU A 102 30.56 14.22 -15.55
N ALA A 103 30.15 15.44 -15.91
CA ALA A 103 30.86 16.27 -16.88
C ALA A 103 32.01 17.11 -16.26
N ALA A 104 32.19 17.11 -14.93
CA ALA A 104 33.03 18.12 -14.27
C ALA A 104 33.99 17.64 -13.16
N ALA A 105 34.04 16.36 -12.76
CA ALA A 105 34.84 15.96 -11.60
C ALA A 105 35.71 14.72 -11.80
N LEU A 106 36.64 14.81 -12.76
CA LEU A 106 37.97 14.21 -12.58
C LEU A 106 38.78 15.13 -11.65
N SER A 107 38.64 14.98 -10.34
CA SER A 107 39.69 15.33 -9.36
C SER A 107 39.36 14.78 -7.98
N GLU A 108 40.33 14.08 -7.41
CA GLU A 108 40.35 13.37 -6.13
C GLU A 108 40.01 14.24 -4.89
N GLY A 109 39.57 13.60 -3.79
CA GLY A 109 39.67 14.17 -2.43
C GLY A 109 38.64 13.75 -1.38
N SER A 110 38.92 12.65 -0.68
CA SER A 110 38.52 12.27 0.71
C SER A 110 37.29 12.89 1.41
N LEU A 111 36.34 12.05 1.84
CA LEU A 111 35.35 12.39 2.90
C LEU A 111 35.65 11.64 4.23
N PRO A 112 35.39 12.23 5.42
CA PRO A 112 35.88 11.73 6.72
C PRO A 112 35.04 10.58 7.35
N SER A 113 35.70 9.74 8.15
CA SER A 113 35.21 8.45 8.67
C SER A 113 34.05 8.46 9.69
N HIS A 114 33.61 9.63 10.16
CA HIS A 114 32.55 9.69 11.18
C HIS A 114 31.14 9.50 10.60
N TYR A 115 30.96 9.74 9.29
CA TYR A 115 29.68 9.52 8.60
C TYR A 115 29.33 8.03 8.38
N LEU A 116 30.28 7.12 8.60
CA LEU A 116 30.10 5.67 8.44
C LEU A 116 29.59 4.97 9.71
N ARG A 117 29.60 5.63 10.88
CA ARG A 117 29.29 4.97 12.16
C ARG A 117 27.79 4.96 12.54
N GLU A 118 26.95 5.83 11.98
CA GLU A 118 25.51 5.82 12.30
C GLU A 118 24.68 4.80 11.51
N ARG A 119 25.24 4.21 10.45
CA ARG A 119 24.61 3.09 9.72
C ARG A 119 24.61 1.78 10.50
N ALA A 120 25.39 1.67 11.58
CA ALA A 120 25.61 0.41 12.30
C ALA A 120 24.49 0.01 13.30
N ARG A 121 23.38 0.77 13.38
CA ARG A 121 22.18 0.37 14.15
C ARG A 121 20.96 0.09 13.27
N HIS A 122 21.20 -0.29 12.01
CA HIS A 122 20.16 -0.91 11.19
C HIS A 122 19.99 -2.36 11.63
N VAL A 123 18.75 -2.73 11.97
CA VAL A 123 18.30 -4.13 11.93
C VAL A 123 18.77 -4.71 10.58
N PRO A 124 19.55 -5.79 10.55
CA PRO A 124 20.02 -6.34 9.30
C PRO A 124 18.80 -6.75 8.47
N ALA A 125 18.63 -6.11 7.31
CA ALA A 125 17.80 -6.66 6.25
C ALA A 125 18.38 -8.05 5.91
N PRO A 126 17.55 -9.07 5.63
CA PRO A 126 18.03 -10.40 5.28
C PRO A 126 19.05 -10.31 4.14
N ALA A 127 20.30 -10.69 4.40
CA ALA A 127 21.46 -10.41 3.57
C ALA A 127 21.55 -11.22 2.25
N ASP A 128 20.52 -12.00 1.91
CA ASP A 128 20.56 -12.96 0.79
C ASP A 128 19.54 -12.68 -0.33
N ILE A 129 18.75 -11.61 -0.26
CA ILE A 129 17.91 -11.23 -1.41
C ILE A 129 18.77 -10.36 -2.32
N ALA A 130 19.46 -10.98 -3.28
CA ALA A 130 20.05 -10.25 -4.39
C ALA A 130 18.95 -9.38 -5.01
N LEU A 131 19.09 -8.05 -4.89
CA LEU A 131 18.19 -7.13 -5.58
C LEU A 131 18.28 -7.48 -7.07
N PRO A 132 17.15 -7.74 -7.75
CA PRO A 132 17.19 -8.05 -9.17
C PRO A 132 17.90 -6.91 -9.91
N GLY A 133 18.75 -7.29 -10.87
CA GLY A 133 19.54 -6.34 -11.65
C GLY A 133 18.67 -5.33 -12.40
N PRO A 134 19.28 -4.24 -12.92
CA PRO A 134 18.55 -3.20 -13.63
C PRO A 134 17.70 -3.80 -14.77
N VAL A 135 16.39 -3.53 -14.71
CA VAL A 135 15.40 -4.04 -15.67
C VAL A 135 15.46 -3.20 -16.94
N ALA A 136 15.36 -3.82 -18.11
CA ALA A 136 15.31 -3.11 -19.39
C ALA A 136 14.17 -2.06 -19.39
N PRO A 137 14.34 -0.85 -19.98
CA PRO A 137 13.37 0.24 -19.85
C PRO A 137 11.93 -0.12 -20.25
N THR A 138 11.75 -0.93 -21.29
CA THR A 138 10.43 -1.40 -21.76
C THR A 138 9.78 -2.37 -20.78
N ALA A 139 10.56 -3.29 -20.21
CA ALA A 139 10.09 -4.20 -19.16
C ALA A 139 9.81 -3.46 -17.85
N MET A 140 10.55 -2.39 -17.55
CA MET A 140 10.30 -1.53 -16.40
C MET A 140 8.97 -0.79 -16.54
N ALA A 141 8.69 -0.17 -17.70
CA ALA A 141 7.42 0.50 -17.95
C ALA A 141 6.23 -0.46 -17.79
N ALA A 142 6.31 -1.65 -18.40
CA ALA A 142 5.28 -2.67 -18.26
C ALA A 142 5.07 -3.12 -16.79
N ARG A 143 6.15 -3.30 -16.02
CA ARG A 143 6.07 -3.63 -14.59
C ARG A 143 5.48 -2.48 -13.77
N CYS A 144 5.83 -1.23 -14.07
CA CYS A 144 5.23 -0.06 -13.44
C CYS A 144 3.72 0.00 -13.69
N ASP A 145 3.30 -0.15 -14.95
CA ASP A 145 1.89 -0.16 -15.34
C ASP A 145 1.14 -1.30 -14.64
N LEU A 146 1.74 -2.48 -14.57
CA LEU A 146 1.16 -3.63 -13.87
C LEU A 146 0.98 -3.35 -12.38
N ARG A 147 2.03 -2.86 -11.69
CA ARG A 147 1.94 -2.47 -10.27
C ARG A 147 0.87 -1.42 -10.03
N GLN A 148 0.78 -0.41 -10.90
CA GLN A 148 -0.26 0.63 -10.81
C GLN A 148 -1.66 0.06 -11.00
N GLN A 149 -1.88 -0.87 -11.94
CA GLN A 149 -3.17 -1.55 -12.11
C GLN A 149 -3.55 -2.34 -10.85
N PHE A 150 -2.60 -3.04 -10.24
CA PHE A 150 -2.85 -3.75 -8.98
C PHE A 150 -3.21 -2.79 -7.84
N VAL A 151 -2.53 -1.65 -7.72
CA VAL A 151 -2.81 -0.66 -6.68
C VAL A 151 -4.16 0.04 -6.92
N PHE A 152 -4.38 0.60 -8.09
CA PHE A 152 -5.56 1.45 -8.33
C PHE A 152 -6.80 0.64 -8.69
N PHE A 153 -6.68 -0.43 -9.48
CA PHE A 153 -7.85 -1.21 -9.88
C PHE A 153 -8.19 -2.33 -8.88
N VAL A 154 -7.22 -3.17 -8.54
CA VAL A 154 -7.47 -4.34 -7.66
C VAL A 154 -7.63 -3.92 -6.20
N PHE A 155 -6.68 -3.14 -5.68
CA PHE A 155 -6.66 -2.76 -4.28
C PHE A 155 -7.63 -1.62 -3.95
N GLU A 156 -7.51 -0.46 -4.59
CA GLU A 156 -8.37 0.67 -4.28
C GLU A 156 -9.82 0.44 -4.71
N GLN A 157 -10.05 0.20 -6.01
CA GLN A 157 -11.42 0.15 -6.56
C GLN A 157 -12.14 -1.16 -6.23
N GLY A 158 -11.39 -2.26 -6.10
CA GLY A 158 -11.91 -3.56 -5.67
C GLY A 158 -11.95 -3.72 -4.15
N TYR A 159 -10.79 -3.90 -3.54
CA TYR A 159 -10.66 -4.30 -2.15
C TYR A 159 -11.10 -3.25 -1.14
N LEU A 160 -10.55 -2.03 -1.20
CA LEU A 160 -10.84 -1.00 -0.21
C LEU A 160 -12.31 -0.59 -0.25
N ARG A 161 -12.90 -0.43 -1.44
CA ARG A 161 -14.34 -0.16 -1.56
C ARG A 161 -15.20 -1.27 -0.96
N LEU A 162 -14.83 -2.53 -1.17
CA LEU A 162 -15.51 -3.65 -0.53
C LEU A 162 -15.36 -3.57 1.00
N MET A 163 -14.15 -3.33 1.52
CA MET A 163 -13.90 -3.23 2.97
C MET A 163 -14.68 -2.08 3.60
N ARG A 164 -14.71 -0.89 2.99
CA ARG A 164 -15.54 0.23 3.44
C ARG A 164 -17.03 -0.13 3.49
N ARG A 165 -17.52 -0.94 2.54
CA ARG A 165 -18.90 -1.44 2.57
C ARG A 165 -19.12 -2.44 3.70
N LEU A 166 -18.22 -3.40 3.89
CA LEU A 166 -18.32 -4.39 4.97
C LEU A 166 -18.24 -3.74 6.36
N GLN A 167 -17.29 -2.83 6.57
CA GLN A 167 -17.10 -2.07 7.82
C GLN A 167 -18.39 -1.36 8.23
N ARG A 168 -19.04 -0.63 7.31
CA ARG A 168 -20.32 0.05 7.60
C ARG A 168 -21.51 -0.90 7.71
N HIS A 169 -21.66 -1.80 6.75
CA HIS A 169 -22.86 -2.65 6.67
C HIS A 169 -22.91 -3.66 7.82
N TYR A 170 -21.76 -4.18 8.23
CA TYR A 170 -21.66 -5.12 9.34
C TYR A 170 -21.20 -4.51 10.65
N CYS A 171 -21.00 -3.19 10.73
CA CYS A 171 -20.51 -2.48 11.91
C CYS A 171 -19.31 -3.21 12.53
N LEU A 172 -18.31 -3.51 11.70
CA LEU A 172 -17.14 -4.28 12.13
C LEU A 172 -16.38 -3.53 13.21
N GLU A 173 -15.79 -4.28 14.14
CA GLU A 173 -14.91 -3.70 15.15
C GLU A 173 -13.48 -3.55 14.60
N PRO A 174 -12.75 -2.50 14.99
CA PRO A 174 -11.32 -2.37 14.70
C PRO A 174 -10.48 -3.47 15.39
N ALA A 175 -9.89 -4.38 14.62
CA ALA A 175 -9.05 -5.45 15.14
C ALA A 175 -7.64 -4.93 15.47
N GLY A 176 -7.24 -5.02 16.73
CA GLY A 176 -5.91 -4.59 17.16
C GLY A 176 -5.67 -3.09 17.08
N SER A 177 -6.73 -2.28 17.01
CA SER A 177 -6.62 -0.82 17.01
C SER A 177 -6.08 -0.31 18.35
N HIS A 178 -5.22 0.71 18.26
CA HIS A 178 -4.74 1.47 19.41
C HIS A 178 -5.59 2.73 19.69
N GLY A 179 -6.78 2.80 19.09
CA GLY A 179 -7.65 3.97 19.15
C GLY A 179 -6.92 5.21 18.62
N VAL A 180 -6.88 6.26 19.43
CA VAL A 180 -6.23 7.54 19.07
C VAL A 180 -4.72 7.44 18.87
N TRP A 181 -4.09 6.36 19.34
CA TRP A 181 -2.65 6.09 19.17
C TRP A 181 -2.34 5.25 17.93
N GLY A 182 -3.36 4.71 17.25
CA GLY A 182 -3.20 4.04 15.97
C GLY A 182 -3.16 5.04 14.82
N LEU A 183 -2.63 4.62 13.68
CA LEU A 183 -2.67 5.42 12.45
C LEU A 183 -4.12 5.61 11.96
N ASP A 184 -4.85 4.50 11.88
CA ASP A 184 -6.23 4.37 11.44
C ASP A 184 -6.83 3.14 12.14
N ASP A 185 -8.16 3.05 12.19
CA ASP A 185 -8.82 1.95 12.88
C ASP A 185 -8.63 0.60 12.14
N TYR A 186 -8.44 0.63 10.82
CA TYR A 186 -8.53 -0.56 9.98
C TYR A 186 -7.33 -0.76 9.03
N HIS A 187 -6.74 0.32 8.52
CA HIS A 187 -5.87 0.27 7.34
C HIS A 187 -4.53 0.97 7.54
N HIS A 188 -3.48 0.48 6.89
CA HIS A 188 -2.16 1.13 6.87
C HIS A 188 -1.59 1.25 5.46
N ILE A 189 -1.66 0.18 4.66
CA ILE A 189 -1.10 0.14 3.30
C ILE A 189 -1.58 1.30 2.41
N PRO A 190 -2.86 1.71 2.41
CA PRO A 190 -3.33 2.83 1.61
C PRO A 190 -2.63 4.16 1.93
N TYR A 191 -2.19 4.36 3.17
CA TYR A 191 -1.44 5.56 3.57
C TYR A 191 -0.01 5.51 3.04
N ILE A 192 0.64 4.34 3.01
CA ILE A 192 1.96 4.17 2.37
C ILE A 192 1.87 4.49 0.88
N LEU A 193 0.94 3.85 0.18
CA LEU A 193 0.76 4.01 -1.27
C LEU A 193 0.33 5.44 -1.61
N GLY A 194 -0.58 6.02 -0.82
CA GLY A 194 -1.03 7.40 -0.99
C GLY A 194 0.07 8.44 -0.72
N ALA A 195 0.92 8.22 0.29
CA ALA A 195 2.07 9.10 0.54
C ALA A 195 3.07 9.04 -0.62
N ALA A 196 3.27 7.84 -1.21
CA ALA A 196 4.10 7.69 -2.41
C ALA A 196 3.58 8.47 -3.61
N GLN A 197 2.24 8.52 -3.82
CA GLN A 197 1.63 9.34 -4.89
C GLN A 197 1.89 10.86 -4.72
N LEU A 198 2.15 11.29 -3.49
CA LEU A 198 2.26 12.69 -3.11
C LEU A 198 3.71 13.18 -2.98
N ILE A 199 4.71 12.30 -3.14
CA ILE A 199 6.12 12.69 -3.14
C ILE A 199 6.38 13.75 -4.21
N GLY A 200 6.94 14.88 -3.80
CA GLY A 200 7.25 16.02 -4.66
C GLY A 200 6.11 17.01 -4.81
N ARG A 201 4.86 16.67 -4.45
CA ARG A 201 3.69 17.53 -4.64
C ARG A 201 3.65 18.76 -3.73
N GLU A 202 4.57 18.90 -2.79
CA GLU A 202 4.69 20.05 -1.88
C GLU A 202 5.20 21.30 -2.59
N GLN A 203 5.81 21.15 -3.76
CA GLN A 203 6.21 22.25 -4.62
C GLN A 203 5.14 22.53 -5.68
N PRO A 204 4.87 23.80 -6.04
CA PRO A 204 4.00 24.12 -7.17
C PRO A 204 4.56 23.50 -8.46
N HIS A 205 3.73 22.79 -9.22
CA HIS A 205 4.13 22.23 -10.50
C HIS A 205 3.55 23.07 -11.63
N THR A 206 4.41 23.63 -12.49
CA THR A 206 4.01 24.14 -13.81
C THR A 206 4.01 22.98 -14.78
N LEU A 207 2.82 22.46 -15.10
CA LEU A 207 2.67 21.51 -16.20
C LEU A 207 2.62 22.31 -17.51
N ARG A 208 3.69 22.24 -18.30
CA ARG A 208 3.62 22.66 -19.72
C ARG A 208 2.89 21.58 -20.50
N LEU A 209 1.61 21.81 -20.79
CA LEU A 209 0.87 20.99 -21.73
C LEU A 209 1.47 21.18 -23.13
N HIS A 210 2.25 20.21 -23.60
CA HIS A 210 2.56 20.11 -25.03
C HIS A 210 1.30 19.65 -25.78
N ARG A 211 0.38 20.58 -26.03
CA ARG A 211 -0.57 20.46 -27.13
C ARG A 211 0.14 20.96 -28.40
N GLU A 212 -0.21 20.40 -29.56
CA GLU A 212 0.23 20.97 -30.84
C GLU A 212 0.04 22.49 -30.84
N PRO A 213 1.01 23.26 -31.36
CA PRO A 213 1.00 24.70 -31.22
C PRO A 213 -0.29 25.27 -31.84
N PRO A 214 -1.05 26.11 -31.12
CA PRO A 214 -2.10 26.87 -31.76
C PRO A 214 -1.48 27.75 -32.85
N ALA A 215 -2.19 27.95 -33.95
CA ALA A 215 -1.74 28.73 -35.11
C ALA A 215 -1.46 30.23 -34.80
N THR A 216 -1.60 30.65 -33.54
CA THR A 216 -1.45 32.02 -33.06
C THR A 216 -0.61 32.03 -31.79
N ALA A 217 0.44 32.85 -31.78
CA ALA A 217 1.54 32.84 -30.80
C ALA A 217 1.17 33.30 -29.36
N ASP A 218 -0.09 33.61 -29.08
CA ASP A 218 -0.50 34.26 -27.82
C ASP A 218 -1.58 33.44 -27.10
N ALA A 219 -1.18 32.36 -26.42
CA ALA A 219 -1.82 31.80 -25.23
C ALA A 219 -1.12 30.48 -24.86
N ILE A 220 -0.12 30.54 -23.98
CA ILE A 220 0.32 29.35 -23.24
C ILE A 220 -0.65 29.24 -22.05
N ASP A 221 -1.59 28.29 -22.10
CA ASP A 221 -2.39 27.93 -20.91
C ASP A 221 -1.47 27.21 -19.91
N GLU A 222 -0.75 27.97 -19.08
CA GLU A 222 -0.02 27.44 -17.95
C GLU A 222 -1.00 26.99 -16.86
N VAL A 223 -1.23 25.68 -16.77
CA VAL A 223 -1.98 25.10 -15.65
C VAL A 223 -1.02 24.96 -14.47
N HIS A 224 -1.14 25.87 -13.50
CA HIS A 224 -0.47 25.72 -12.21
C HIS A 224 -1.23 24.70 -11.35
N GLU A 225 -0.65 23.51 -11.15
CA GLU A 225 -1.14 22.62 -10.10
C GLU A 225 -0.67 23.16 -8.74
N GLU A 226 -1.65 23.50 -7.88
CA GLU A 226 -1.41 24.00 -6.54
C GLU A 226 -0.61 22.97 -5.72
N ALA A 227 0.32 23.46 -4.90
CA ALA A 227 1.09 22.62 -3.99
C ALA A 227 0.16 21.88 -3.00
N ILE A 228 0.43 20.59 -2.79
CA ILE A 228 -0.26 19.75 -1.84
C ILE A 228 0.63 19.59 -0.61
N LEU A 229 0.39 20.41 0.40
CA LEU A 229 1.10 20.34 1.68
C LEU A 229 0.54 19.23 2.56
N THR A 230 1.38 18.70 3.43
CA THR A 230 1.03 17.62 4.38
C THR A 230 -0.08 18.03 5.35
N LYS A 231 -0.08 19.27 5.82
CA LYS A 231 -1.15 19.84 6.68
C LYS A 231 -2.53 19.88 6.02
N HIS A 232 -2.62 19.82 4.69
CA HIS A 232 -3.89 19.86 3.98
C HIS A 232 -4.79 18.66 4.32
N ILE A 233 -4.25 17.57 4.88
CA ILE A 233 -5.07 16.44 5.37
C ILE A 233 -5.95 16.83 6.57
N CYS A 234 -5.61 17.89 7.30
CA CYS A 234 -6.43 18.40 8.40
C CYS A 234 -7.49 19.42 7.95
N GLU A 235 -7.46 19.81 6.67
CA GLU A 235 -8.33 20.84 6.11
C GLU A 235 -9.41 20.20 5.23
N ARG A 236 -10.64 20.09 5.76
CA ARG A 236 -11.75 19.41 5.05
C ARG A 236 -11.96 19.87 3.60
N PRO A 237 -11.89 21.17 3.25
CA PRO A 237 -12.02 21.61 1.86
C PRO A 237 -10.92 21.04 0.95
N LYS A 238 -9.66 21.02 1.42
CA LYS A 238 -8.53 20.44 0.67
C LYS A 238 -8.66 18.93 0.54
N VAL A 239 -9.16 18.25 1.58
CA VAL A 239 -9.44 16.82 1.51
C VAL A 239 -10.48 16.51 0.43
N LEU A 240 -11.58 17.28 0.39
CA LEU A 240 -12.61 17.11 -0.63
C LEU A 240 -12.12 17.44 -2.06
N GLN A 241 -11.17 18.37 -2.19
CA GLN A 241 -10.55 18.73 -3.48
C GLN A 241 -9.70 17.59 -4.06
N HIS A 242 -9.04 16.80 -3.21
CA HIS A 242 -8.03 15.82 -3.62
C HIS A 242 -8.49 14.36 -3.53
N LYS A 243 -9.60 14.08 -2.85
CA LYS A 243 -10.19 12.73 -2.82
C LYS A 243 -10.59 12.29 -4.24
N GLY A 244 -10.51 10.99 -4.50
CA GLY A 244 -10.70 10.38 -5.81
C GLY A 244 -9.50 10.50 -6.75
N ARG A 245 -8.50 11.36 -6.44
CA ARG A 245 -7.23 11.44 -7.17
C ARG A 245 -6.08 10.83 -6.39
N TYR A 246 -6.11 10.93 -5.06
CA TYR A 246 -5.04 10.48 -4.19
C TYR A 246 -5.57 9.62 -3.06
N LEU A 247 -5.02 8.42 -2.94
CA LEU A 247 -5.46 7.41 -1.99
C LEU A 247 -5.36 7.90 -0.54
N TYR A 248 -4.31 8.68 -0.21
CA TYR A 248 -4.15 9.25 1.12
C TYR A 248 -5.35 10.13 1.50
N PHE A 249 -5.83 10.95 0.57
CA PHE A 249 -6.97 11.83 0.78
C PHE A 249 -8.30 11.07 0.83
N ASP A 250 -8.46 9.98 0.07
CA ASP A 250 -9.62 9.09 0.20
C ASP A 250 -9.72 8.44 1.59
N MET A 251 -8.57 8.07 2.16
CA MET A 251 -8.52 7.52 3.50
C MET A 251 -8.89 8.56 4.56
N VAL A 252 -8.41 9.79 4.42
CA VAL A 252 -8.73 10.89 5.33
C VAL A 252 -10.20 11.34 5.19
N ASP A 253 -10.75 11.41 3.98
CA ASP A 253 -12.17 11.70 3.74
C ASP A 253 -13.07 10.68 4.45
N TRP A 254 -12.68 9.41 4.43
CA TRP A 254 -13.40 8.37 5.18
C TRP A 254 -13.40 8.67 6.68
N ILE A 255 -12.25 8.99 7.27
CA ILE A 255 -12.16 9.32 8.70
C ILE A 255 -13.09 10.50 9.03
N LEU A 256 -12.99 11.60 8.28
CA LEU A 256 -13.78 12.81 8.51
C LEU A 256 -15.30 12.61 8.30
N THR A 257 -15.68 11.54 7.61
CA THR A 257 -17.08 11.16 7.38
C THR A 257 -17.61 10.21 8.46
N ASN A 258 -16.74 9.43 9.13
CA ASN A 258 -17.16 8.39 10.06
C ASN A 258 -16.77 8.66 11.52
N LYS A 259 -15.90 9.64 11.79
CA LYS A 259 -15.55 10.10 13.14
C LYS A 259 -16.13 11.49 13.39
N ILE A 260 -16.55 11.73 14.62
CA ILE A 260 -17.17 12.99 15.07
C ILE A 260 -16.18 13.72 15.98
N GLY A 261 -16.10 15.04 15.83
CA GLY A 261 -15.25 15.90 16.64
C GLY A 261 -14.05 16.46 15.86
N PRO A 262 -13.20 17.24 16.52
CA PRO A 262 -11.97 17.76 15.93
C PRO A 262 -11.01 16.64 15.51
N PHE A 263 -10.35 16.81 14.36
CA PHE A 263 -9.47 15.79 13.78
C PHE A 263 -8.36 15.31 14.72
N HIS A 264 -7.77 16.24 15.49
CA HIS A 264 -6.70 15.94 16.44
C HIS A 264 -7.16 15.10 17.64
N GLU A 265 -8.45 15.12 18.01
CA GLU A 265 -8.98 14.33 19.14
C GLU A 265 -9.14 12.86 18.77
N HIS A 266 -9.63 12.57 17.56
CA HIS A 266 -9.97 11.20 17.15
C HIS A 266 -8.92 10.53 16.25
N SER A 267 -7.98 11.31 15.70
CA SER A 267 -6.94 10.88 14.75
C SER A 267 -5.60 11.57 15.04
N ASN A 268 -5.20 11.58 16.31
CA ASN A 268 -4.00 12.27 16.80
C ASN A 268 -2.70 11.87 16.08
N MET A 269 -2.52 10.58 15.75
CA MET A 269 -1.34 10.12 15.01
C MET A 269 -1.24 10.80 13.63
N LEU A 270 -2.31 10.78 12.83
CA LEU A 270 -2.37 11.46 11.54
C LEU A 270 -2.23 12.98 11.68
N TYR A 271 -2.79 13.57 12.74
CA TYR A 271 -2.62 15.00 13.02
C TYR A 271 -1.15 15.35 13.24
N ASN A 272 -0.41 14.58 14.04
CA ASN A 272 1.01 14.79 14.28
C ASN A 272 1.85 14.59 13.00
N ILE A 273 1.52 13.58 12.19
CA ILE A 273 2.16 13.33 10.89
C ILE A 273 1.95 14.52 9.93
N SER A 274 0.81 15.23 10.04
CA SER A 274 0.54 16.41 9.20
C SER A 274 1.52 17.57 9.44
N GLY A 275 2.24 17.57 10.57
CA GLY A 275 3.32 18.51 10.87
C GLY A 275 4.66 18.20 10.18
N VAL A 276 4.80 17.03 9.54
CA VAL A 276 6.00 16.68 8.77
C VAL A 276 6.02 17.47 7.48
N ALA A 277 7.16 18.10 7.15
CA ALA A 277 7.24 19.02 6.01
C ALA A 277 7.09 18.37 4.61
N TYR A 278 7.51 17.10 4.46
CA TYR A 278 7.61 16.45 3.15
C TYR A 278 6.97 15.05 3.16
N TRP A 279 6.17 14.75 2.14
CA TRP A 279 5.57 13.45 1.82
C TRP A 279 6.60 12.34 1.67
N GLU A 280 7.81 12.62 1.18
CA GLU A 280 8.90 11.63 1.14
C GLU A 280 9.25 11.13 2.55
N LYS A 281 9.33 12.06 3.52
CA LYS A 281 9.55 11.71 4.93
C LYS A 281 8.35 10.98 5.53
N ILE A 282 7.13 11.38 5.16
CA ILE A 282 5.90 10.66 5.58
C ILE A 282 5.93 9.23 5.02
N TYR A 283 6.20 9.04 3.74
CA TYR A 283 6.32 7.73 3.09
C TYR A 283 7.35 6.84 3.81
N GLY A 284 8.57 7.35 4.02
CA GLY A 284 9.61 6.62 4.75
C GLY A 284 9.22 6.31 6.21
N GLY A 285 8.54 7.24 6.88
CA GLY A 285 7.99 7.03 8.22
C GLY A 285 6.90 5.97 8.26
N MET A 286 5.98 5.98 7.29
CA MET A 286 4.88 5.02 7.15
C MET A 286 5.39 3.60 6.94
N LEU A 287 6.45 3.43 6.14
CA LEU A 287 7.11 2.14 5.95
C LEU A 287 7.72 1.61 7.27
N LYS A 288 8.45 2.46 8.00
CA LYS A 288 9.04 2.10 9.29
C LYS A 288 7.95 1.76 10.32
N MET A 289 6.88 2.54 10.35
CA MET A 289 5.73 2.30 11.22
C MET A 289 5.03 0.99 10.86
N TYR A 290 4.85 0.67 9.57
CA TYR A 290 4.26 -0.61 9.15
C TYR A 290 5.11 -1.80 9.58
N ALA A 291 6.43 -1.70 9.42
CA ALA A 291 7.35 -2.74 9.86
C ALA A 291 7.24 -2.97 11.38
N ALA A 292 7.19 -1.91 12.19
CA ALA A 292 7.12 -2.01 13.64
C ALA A 292 5.74 -2.40 14.19
N GLU A 293 4.67 -1.78 13.67
CA GLU A 293 3.32 -1.87 14.24
C GLU A 293 2.42 -2.91 13.56
N VAL A 294 2.83 -3.43 12.39
CA VAL A 294 2.11 -4.50 11.70
C VAL A 294 2.98 -5.75 11.64
N LEU A 295 4.12 -5.70 10.94
CA LEU A 295 4.90 -6.90 10.65
C LEU A 295 5.59 -7.50 11.89
N ALA A 296 6.18 -6.66 12.74
CA ALA A 296 6.85 -7.09 13.97
C ALA A 296 5.88 -7.33 15.15
N LYS A 297 4.57 -7.17 14.94
CA LYS A 297 3.58 -7.22 16.01
C LYS A 297 2.86 -8.57 16.05
N PHE A 298 3.23 -9.40 17.02
CA PHE A 298 2.70 -10.78 17.13
C PHE A 298 1.17 -10.84 17.09
N ASN A 299 0.46 -9.96 17.80
CA ASN A 299 -1.00 -10.00 17.83
C ASN A 299 -1.65 -9.71 16.46
N VAL A 300 -0.93 -9.05 15.55
CA VAL A 300 -1.35 -8.76 14.17
C VAL A 300 -0.96 -9.90 13.22
N THR A 301 0.26 -10.44 13.34
CA THR A 301 0.83 -11.42 12.41
C THR A 301 0.75 -12.88 12.86
N GLN A 302 0.26 -13.18 14.07
CA GLN A 302 0.10 -14.56 14.58
C GLN A 302 -0.76 -15.48 13.70
N HIS A 303 -1.61 -14.90 12.84
CA HIS A 303 -2.47 -15.65 11.91
C HIS A 303 -1.89 -15.71 10.50
N LEU A 304 -0.70 -15.16 10.26
CA LEU A 304 -0.05 -15.18 8.96
C LEU A 304 0.30 -16.62 8.57
N LEU A 305 -0.08 -16.99 7.36
CA LEU A 305 0.22 -18.30 6.80
C LEU A 305 1.54 -18.26 6.02
N PHE A 306 2.19 -19.41 5.93
CA PHE A 306 3.42 -19.60 5.17
C PHE A 306 3.20 -20.71 4.15
N GLY A 307 3.58 -20.44 2.92
CA GLY A 307 3.33 -21.31 1.76
C GLY A 307 4.52 -21.35 0.83
N ARG A 308 4.29 -21.70 -0.43
CA ARG A 308 5.35 -21.78 -1.44
C ARG A 308 5.88 -20.39 -1.80
N HIS A 309 4.99 -19.41 -1.94
CA HIS A 309 5.36 -18.04 -2.35
C HIS A 309 5.77 -17.17 -1.17
N LEU A 310 5.38 -17.55 0.05
CA LEU A 310 5.82 -16.93 1.30
C LEU A 310 6.39 -18.01 2.25
N PRO A 311 7.61 -18.51 2.01
CA PRO A 311 8.19 -19.57 2.81
C PRO A 311 8.58 -19.07 4.20
N TRP A 312 8.41 -19.93 5.21
CA TRP A 312 8.98 -19.69 6.54
C TRP A 312 10.49 -19.90 6.47
N ASN A 313 11.26 -18.81 6.45
CA ASN A 313 12.71 -18.89 6.39
C ASN A 313 13.27 -19.36 7.74
N THR A 314 13.73 -20.60 7.80
CA THR A 314 14.35 -21.21 9.00
C THR A 314 15.84 -20.93 9.12
N LYS A 315 16.44 -20.11 8.24
CA LYS A 315 17.86 -19.75 8.36
C LYS A 315 18.09 -19.12 9.73
N LYS A 316 18.80 -19.86 10.60
CA LYS A 316 19.32 -19.35 11.86
C LYS A 316 20.15 -18.12 11.54
N VAL A 317 19.86 -17.03 12.23
CA VAL A 317 20.80 -15.92 12.36
C VAL A 317 21.95 -16.48 13.18
N GLU A 318 22.96 -17.04 12.50
CA GLU A 318 24.26 -17.36 13.10
C GLU A 318 25.05 -16.06 13.37
#